data_AF-A0A1D1XK03-F1
#
_entry.id   AF-A0A1D1XK03-F1
#
_cell.length_a   1.000
_cell.length_b   1.000
_cell.length_c   1.000
_cell.angle_alpha   90.00
_cell.angle_beta   90.00
_cell.angle_gamma   90.00
#
_symmetry.space_group_name_H-M   'P 1'
#
loop_
_entity.id
_entity.type
_entity.pdbx_description
1 polymer ?
#
loop_
_entity_poly.entity_id
_entity_poly.type
_entity_poly.pdbx_seq_one_letter_code
_entity_poly.pdbx_strand_id
1 'polypeptide(L)'
;MNMVTSLRLFCIYLNFCIIKNGISELLFSHQLAEALLEYGKASHHKVFDILGPNFDAIDYKMIGASDEQLDVFNEVWYIVLLNTGHTYEAIEAIEKRVKQREGVPFLWHLLERAYSMEGRPDASFASTKAKALEVAYFK
;
A
#
# COMPACT_ATOMS: atom_id res chain seq x y z
N MET A 1 11.11 8.45 0.53
CA MET A 1 10.32 9.24 -0.45
C MET A 1 9.06 9.73 0.27
N ASN A 2 8.83 11.04 0.41
CA ASN A 2 7.67 11.52 1.18
C ASN A 2 6.36 11.26 0.40
N MET A 3 5.32 10.78 1.09
CA MET A 3 3.99 10.40 0.55
C MET A 3 3.38 11.46 -0.40
N VAL A 4 3.62 12.74 -0.11
CA VAL A 4 3.18 13.90 -0.93
C VAL A 4 3.84 13.92 -2.32
N THR A 5 5.09 13.45 -2.42
CA THR A 5 5.82 13.33 -3.70
C THR A 5 5.27 12.18 -4.55
N SER A 6 4.83 11.10 -3.90
CA SER A 6 4.22 9.94 -4.57
C SER A 6 2.83 10.27 -5.13
N LEU A 7 2.02 11.01 -4.36
CA LEU A 7 0.72 11.54 -4.79
C LEU A 7 0.83 12.54 -5.97
N ARG A 8 1.91 13.34 -6.04
CA ARG A 8 2.14 14.24 -7.18
C ARG A 8 2.51 13.50 -8.47
N LEU A 9 3.33 12.44 -8.39
CA LEU A 9 3.56 11.56 -9.54
C LEU A 9 2.27 10.85 -9.98
N PHE A 10 1.38 10.53 -9.03
CA PHE A 10 0.10 9.91 -9.31
C PHE A 10 -0.88 10.83 -10.07
N CYS A 11 -0.97 12.13 -9.76
CA CYS A 11 -1.76 13.07 -10.56
C CYS A 11 -1.27 13.21 -12.02
N ILE A 12 0.02 13.01 -12.26
CA ILE A 12 0.59 13.00 -13.62
C ILE A 12 0.23 11.68 -14.33
N TYR A 13 0.26 10.56 -13.61
CA TYR A 13 -0.07 9.23 -14.15
C TYR A 13 -1.57 9.06 -14.45
N LEU A 14 -2.47 9.56 -13.59
CA LEU A 14 -3.92 9.54 -13.81
C LEU A 14 -4.34 10.33 -15.05
N ASN A 15 -3.72 11.48 -15.28
CA ASN A 15 -3.94 12.26 -16.50
C ASN A 15 -3.48 11.52 -17.75
N PHE A 16 -2.45 10.66 -17.65
CA PHE A 16 -1.98 9.85 -18.77
C PHE A 16 -2.91 8.65 -19.05
N CYS A 17 -3.58 8.09 -18.03
CA CYS A 17 -4.59 7.03 -18.15
C CYS A 17 -5.80 7.46 -19.00
N ILE A 18 -6.35 8.65 -18.73
CA ILE A 18 -7.58 9.15 -19.37
C ILE A 18 -7.42 9.29 -20.89
N ILE A 19 -6.20 9.54 -21.37
CA ILE A 19 -5.94 9.84 -22.78
C ILE A 19 -5.90 8.57 -23.65
N LYS A 20 -5.74 7.37 -23.08
CA LYS A 20 -5.43 6.16 -23.88
C LYS A 20 -6.56 5.14 -24.10
N ASN A 21 -7.61 5.02 -23.28
CA ASN A 21 -8.54 3.87 -23.39
C ASN A 21 -9.95 4.09 -22.81
N GLY A 22 -10.89 3.19 -23.14
CA GLY A 22 -12.36 3.32 -23.03
C GLY A 22 -13.00 3.22 -21.63
N ILE A 23 -14.34 3.08 -21.63
CA ILE A 23 -15.26 3.37 -20.51
C ILE A 23 -15.02 2.56 -19.22
N SER A 24 -14.57 1.30 -19.31
CA SER A 24 -14.35 0.44 -18.12
C SER A 24 -13.15 0.87 -17.28
N GLU A 25 -12.05 1.34 -17.90
CA GLU A 25 -10.88 1.86 -17.19
C GLU A 25 -11.15 3.21 -16.52
N LEU A 26 -12.10 3.99 -17.05
CA LEU A 26 -12.52 5.26 -16.47
C LEU A 26 -13.16 5.09 -15.10
N LEU A 27 -13.99 4.04 -14.91
CA LEU A 27 -14.63 3.72 -13.64
C LEU A 27 -13.60 3.31 -12.56
N PHE A 28 -12.63 2.46 -12.92
CA PHE A 28 -11.56 2.05 -12.00
C PHE A 28 -10.67 3.22 -11.58
N SER A 29 -10.34 4.12 -12.51
CA SER A 29 -9.56 5.33 -12.21
C SER A 29 -10.31 6.26 -11.25
N HIS A 30 -11.64 6.30 -11.34
CA HIS A 30 -12.48 7.10 -10.45
C HIS A 30 -12.50 6.54 -9.03
N GLN A 31 -12.69 5.23 -8.87
CA GLN A 31 -12.69 4.56 -7.56
C GLN A 31 -11.36 4.75 -6.83
N LEU A 32 -10.22 4.56 -7.51
CA LEU A 32 -8.91 4.79 -6.92
C LEU A 32 -8.69 6.25 -6.52
N ALA A 33 -9.12 7.20 -7.35
CA ALA A 33 -9.00 8.62 -7.04
C ALA A 33 -9.84 9.01 -5.80
N GLU A 34 -11.05 8.48 -5.70
CA GLU A 34 -11.92 8.70 -4.54
C GLU A 34 -11.35 8.06 -3.27
N ALA A 35 -10.88 6.81 -3.37
CA ALA A 35 -10.22 6.10 -2.28
C ALA A 35 -8.99 6.86 -1.75
N LEU A 36 -8.15 7.40 -2.63
CA LEU A 36 -6.98 8.19 -2.22
C LEU A 36 -7.35 9.57 -1.65
N LEU A 37 -8.42 10.19 -2.13
CA LEU A 37 -8.95 11.42 -1.55
C LEU A 37 -9.41 11.17 -0.11
N GLU A 38 -10.15 10.10 0.15
CA GLU A 38 -10.60 9.74 1.50
C GLU A 38 -9.42 9.26 2.39
N TYR A 39 -8.42 8.59 1.81
CA TYR A 39 -7.18 8.25 2.50
C TYR A 39 -6.43 9.51 2.97
N GLY A 40 -6.34 10.53 2.12
CA GLY A 40 -5.77 11.83 2.48
C GLY A 40 -6.52 12.55 3.61
N LYS A 41 -7.79 12.21 3.82
CA LYS A 41 -8.61 12.67 4.96
C LYS A 41 -8.55 11.73 6.17
N ALA A 42 -7.66 10.74 6.17
CA ALA A 42 -7.54 9.68 7.17
C ALA A 42 -8.84 8.87 7.39
N SER A 43 -9.74 8.86 6.40
CA SER A 43 -11.05 8.18 6.48
C SER A 43 -10.95 6.71 6.04
N HIS A 44 -10.10 5.92 6.71
CA HIS A 44 -9.73 4.56 6.27
C HIS A 44 -10.91 3.60 6.07
N HIS A 45 -11.95 3.67 6.91
CA HIS A 45 -13.16 2.85 6.72
C HIS A 45 -13.84 3.12 5.37
N LYS A 46 -13.93 4.39 4.95
CA LYS A 46 -14.48 4.72 3.63
C LYS A 46 -13.59 4.24 2.49
N VAL A 47 -12.27 4.30 2.67
CA VAL A 47 -11.31 3.75 1.68
C VAL A 47 -11.57 2.26 1.50
N PHE A 48 -11.77 1.54 2.60
CA PHE A 48 -12.12 0.12 2.58
C PHE A 48 -13.48 -0.12 1.91
N ASP A 49 -14.49 0.69 2.20
CA ASP A 49 -15.83 0.57 1.58
C ASP A 49 -15.79 0.82 0.05
N ILE A 50 -14.95 1.75 -0.41
CA ILE A 50 -14.79 2.09 -1.84
C ILE A 50 -14.07 0.98 -2.60
N LEU A 51 -12.94 0.49 -2.06
CA LEU A 51 -12.10 -0.50 -2.73
C LEU A 51 -12.61 -1.93 -2.56
N GLY A 52 -13.28 -2.21 -1.44
CA GLY A 52 -13.82 -3.50 -1.08
C GLY A 52 -12.77 -4.50 -0.57
N PRO A 53 -13.21 -5.62 0.03
CA PRO A 53 -12.32 -6.61 0.65
C PRO A 53 -11.47 -7.39 -0.36
N ASN A 54 -11.88 -7.43 -1.63
CA ASN A 54 -11.18 -8.17 -2.68
C ASN A 54 -10.18 -7.31 -3.45
N PHE A 55 -9.85 -6.11 -2.96
CA PHE A 55 -8.91 -5.23 -3.62
C PHE A 55 -7.51 -5.84 -3.69
N ASP A 56 -6.96 -5.94 -4.91
CA ASP A 56 -5.54 -6.22 -5.16
C ASP A 56 -4.98 -5.10 -6.05
N ALA A 57 -3.92 -4.43 -5.59
CA ALA A 57 -3.29 -3.36 -6.34
C ALA A 57 -2.78 -3.83 -7.72
N ILE A 58 -2.52 -5.13 -7.90
CA ILE A 58 -2.06 -5.69 -9.18
C ILE A 58 -3.12 -5.57 -10.27
N ASP A 59 -4.41 -5.60 -9.91
CA ASP A 59 -5.52 -5.47 -10.85
C ASP A 59 -5.57 -4.07 -11.48
N TYR A 60 -4.88 -3.12 -10.85
CA TYR A 60 -4.76 -1.74 -11.29
C TYR A 60 -3.40 -1.44 -11.92
N LYS A 61 -2.53 -2.46 -12.06
CA LYS A 61 -1.22 -2.30 -12.70
C LYS A 61 -1.39 -2.17 -14.21
N MET A 62 -1.26 -0.94 -14.71
CA MET A 62 -1.21 -0.69 -16.15
C MET A 62 0.10 -1.15 -16.80
N ILE A 63 0.06 -1.45 -18.10
CA ILE A 63 1.25 -1.74 -18.90
C ILE A 63 2.23 -0.55 -18.81
N GLY A 64 3.44 -0.83 -18.33
CA GLY A 64 4.50 0.17 -18.15
C GLY A 64 4.54 0.82 -16.75
N ALA A 65 3.59 0.52 -15.85
CA ALA A 65 3.70 0.91 -14.45
C ALA A 65 4.84 0.14 -13.76
N SER A 66 5.66 0.85 -12.99
CA SER A 66 6.79 0.25 -12.28
C SER A 66 6.31 -0.52 -11.06
N ASP A 67 7.11 -1.49 -10.60
CA ASP A 67 6.77 -2.24 -9.39
C ASP A 67 6.81 -1.36 -8.13
N GLU A 68 7.61 -0.30 -8.14
CA GLU A 68 7.66 0.69 -7.07
C GLU A 68 6.37 1.52 -6.99
N GLN A 69 5.71 1.77 -8.12
CA GLN A 69 4.39 2.40 -8.12
C GLN A 69 3.34 1.46 -7.52
N LEU A 70 3.41 0.17 -7.85
CA LEU A 70 2.56 -0.85 -7.25
C LEU A 70 2.81 -1.00 -5.74
N ASP A 71 4.06 -0.85 -5.29
CA ASP A 71 4.42 -0.86 -3.86
C ASP A 71 3.69 0.23 -3.09
N VAL A 72 3.63 1.45 -3.61
CA VAL A 72 2.94 2.57 -2.96
C VAL A 72 1.45 2.26 -2.75
N PHE A 73 0.79 1.61 -3.70
CA PHE A 73 -0.62 1.22 -3.56
C PHE A 73 -0.83 0.14 -2.52
N ASN A 74 0.03 -0.88 -2.55
CA ASN A 74 0.03 -1.92 -1.55
C ASN A 74 0.23 -1.35 -0.14
N GLU A 75 1.17 -0.41 0.02
CA GLU A 75 1.41 0.28 1.30
C GLU A 75 0.18 1.03 1.81
N VAL A 76 -0.50 1.79 0.94
CA VAL A 76 -1.76 2.46 1.28
C VAL A 76 -2.81 1.44 1.72
N TRP A 77 -2.96 0.35 0.98
CA TRP A 77 -3.94 -0.69 1.29
C TRP A 77 -3.65 -1.40 2.61
N TYR A 78 -2.39 -1.73 2.90
CA TYR A 78 -2.00 -2.34 4.18
C TYR A 78 -2.32 -1.42 5.36
N ILE A 79 -2.07 -0.12 5.22
CA ILE A 79 -2.42 0.86 6.26
C ILE A 79 -3.93 0.91 6.47
N VAL A 80 -4.71 0.90 5.38
CA VAL A 80 -6.18 0.86 5.45
C VAL A 80 -6.62 -0.37 6.24
N LEU A 81 -6.20 -1.57 5.84
CA LEU A 81 -6.55 -2.83 6.51
C LEU A 81 -6.25 -2.77 8.02
N LEU A 82 -5.04 -2.36 8.40
CA LEU A 82 -4.63 -2.24 9.81
C LEU A 82 -5.47 -1.20 10.57
N ASN A 83 -5.79 -0.06 9.95
CA ASN A 83 -6.58 0.99 10.60
C ASN A 83 -8.06 0.65 10.70
N THR A 84 -8.55 -0.30 9.90
CA THR A 84 -9.94 -0.77 9.92
C THR A 84 -10.14 -2.08 10.69
N GLY A 85 -9.08 -2.64 11.28
CA GLY A 85 -9.15 -3.86 12.09
C GLY A 85 -9.06 -5.18 11.31
N HIS A 86 -8.77 -5.12 10.01
CA HIS A 86 -8.52 -6.29 9.15
C HIS A 86 -7.06 -6.76 9.27
N THR A 87 -6.63 -7.00 10.51
CA THR A 87 -5.22 -7.25 10.84
C THR A 87 -4.71 -8.56 10.24
N TYR A 88 -5.54 -9.60 10.17
CA TYR A 88 -5.15 -10.89 9.62
C TYR A 88 -4.87 -10.80 8.12
N GLU A 89 -5.76 -10.15 7.38
CA GLU A 89 -5.62 -9.89 5.95
C GLU A 89 -4.40 -9.02 5.66
N ALA A 90 -4.15 -8.03 6.52
CA ALA A 90 -2.94 -7.22 6.44
C ALA A 90 -1.67 -8.06 6.62
N ILE A 91 -1.62 -8.94 7.64
CA ILE A 91 -0.46 -9.82 7.88
C ILE A 91 -0.19 -10.69 6.64
N GLU A 92 -1.21 -11.36 6.11
CA GLU A 92 -1.06 -12.24 4.95
C GLU A 92 -0.51 -11.47 3.73
N ALA A 93 -1.08 -10.31 3.44
CA ALA A 93 -0.69 -9.50 2.29
C ALA A 93 0.74 -8.92 2.45
N ILE A 94 1.07 -8.42 3.65
CA ILE A 94 2.41 -7.87 3.96
C ILE A 94 3.47 -8.99 3.90
N GLU A 95 3.22 -10.17 4.48
CA GLU A 95 4.17 -11.29 4.44
C GLU A 95 4.47 -11.74 3.00
N LYS A 96 3.44 -11.81 2.15
CA LYS A 96 3.60 -12.10 0.72
C LYS A 96 4.49 -11.08 0.05
N ARG A 97 4.33 -9.79 0.36
CA ARG A 97 5.12 -8.71 -0.25
C ARG A 97 6.53 -8.62 0.29
N VAL A 98 6.73 -8.83 1.59
CA VAL A 98 8.06 -8.87 2.23
C VAL A 98 8.94 -9.92 1.56
N LYS A 99 8.42 -11.11 1.24
CA LYS A 99 9.18 -12.15 0.50
C LYS A 99 9.68 -11.69 -0.88
N GLN A 100 9.01 -10.73 -1.50
CA GLN A 100 9.38 -10.17 -2.80
C GLN A 100 10.30 -8.96 -2.67
N ARG A 101 10.19 -8.22 -1.56
CA ARG A 101 10.83 -6.92 -1.32
C ARG A 101 11.48 -6.87 0.06
N GLU A 102 12.29 -7.87 0.40
CA GLU A 102 12.86 -8.02 1.75
C GLU A 102 13.72 -6.84 2.20
N GLY A 103 14.24 -6.05 1.25
CA GLY A 103 15.09 -4.89 1.52
C GLY A 103 14.36 -3.60 1.87
N VAL A 104 13.03 -3.60 2.00
CA VAL A 104 12.23 -2.38 2.27
C VAL A 104 11.90 -2.28 3.77
N PRO A 105 12.56 -1.40 4.55
CA PRO A 105 12.33 -1.32 6.00
C PRO A 105 10.88 -1.01 6.37
N PHE A 106 10.21 -0.20 5.55
CA PHE A 106 8.83 0.21 5.78
C PHE A 106 7.85 -0.97 5.87
N LEU A 107 7.99 -1.98 4.99
CA LEU A 107 7.15 -3.18 5.02
C LEU A 107 7.36 -3.99 6.31
N TRP A 108 8.59 -4.03 6.82
CA TRP A 108 8.89 -4.69 8.10
C TRP A 108 8.29 -3.95 9.29
N HIS A 109 8.21 -2.62 9.28
CA HIS A 109 7.50 -1.87 10.31
C HIS A 109 5.98 -2.07 10.26
N LEU A 110 5.39 -2.18 9.06
CA LEU A 110 3.98 -2.53 8.94
C LEU A 110 3.70 -3.94 9.49
N LEU A 111 4.60 -4.90 9.23
CA LEU A 111 4.48 -6.26 9.74
C LEU A 111 4.67 -6.32 11.26
N GLU A 112 5.65 -5.59 11.81
CA GLU A 112 5.84 -5.40 13.27
C GLU A 112 4.55 -4.89 13.92
N ARG A 113 3.96 -3.84 13.35
CA ARG A 113 2.71 -3.26 13.85
C ARG A 113 1.58 -4.28 13.82
N ALA A 114 1.42 -5.00 12.71
CA ALA A 114 0.37 -5.99 12.53
C ALA A 114 0.49 -7.15 13.54
N TYR A 115 1.71 -7.70 13.71
CA TYR A 115 1.99 -8.71 14.72
C TYR A 115 1.75 -8.22 16.15
N SER A 116 2.09 -6.97 16.44
CA SER A 116 1.86 -6.37 17.76
C SER A 116 0.37 -6.25 18.08
N MET A 117 -0.45 -5.88 17.09
CA MET A 117 -1.92 -5.82 17.22
C MET A 117 -2.53 -7.20 17.53
N GLU A 118 -1.94 -8.27 16.99
CA GLU A 118 -2.32 -9.67 17.28
C GLU A 118 -1.63 -10.27 18.52
N GLY A 119 -0.77 -9.52 19.21
CA GLY A 119 0.01 -10.03 20.33
C GLY A 119 1.01 -11.14 19.98
N ARG A 120 1.45 -11.22 18.70
CA ARG A 120 2.41 -12.23 18.24
C ARG A 120 3.85 -11.88 18.65
N PRO A 121 4.65 -12.85 19.09
CA PRO A 121 6.05 -12.62 19.47
C PRO A 121 6.93 -12.19 18.28
N ASP A 122 6.51 -12.53 17.06
CA ASP A 122 7.19 -12.20 15.79
C ASP A 122 7.36 -10.69 15.56
N ALA A 123 6.59 -9.84 16.25
CA ALA A 123 6.75 -8.39 16.22
C ALA A 123 8.19 -7.96 16.54
N SER A 124 8.85 -8.64 17.50
CA SER A 124 10.24 -8.34 17.89
C SER A 124 11.24 -8.61 16.77
N PHE A 125 11.03 -9.71 16.03
CA PHE A 125 11.85 -10.07 14.88
C PHE A 125 11.68 -9.06 13.74
N ALA A 126 10.43 -8.71 13.41
CA ALA A 126 10.12 -7.71 12.39
C ALA A 126 10.74 -6.33 12.72
N SER A 127 10.63 -5.89 13.98
CA SER A 127 11.25 -4.65 14.49
C SER A 127 12.76 -4.64 14.28
N THR A 128 13.42 -5.75 14.63
CA THR A 128 14.88 -5.89 14.52
C THR A 128 15.31 -5.85 13.07
N LYS A 129 14.58 -6.54 12.19
CA LYS A 129 14.85 -6.56 10.75
C LYS A 129 14.66 -5.18 10.12
N ALA A 130 13.60 -4.47 10.47
CA ALA A 130 13.34 -3.11 9.99
C ALA A 130 14.51 -2.18 10.34
N LYS A 131 14.88 -2.11 11.62
CA LYS A 131 16.01 -1.29 12.11
C LYS A 131 17.33 -1.62 11.44
N ALA A 132 17.61 -2.92 11.22
CA ALA A 132 18.82 -3.35 10.54
C ALA A 132 18.89 -2.84 9.07
N LEU A 133 17.77 -2.87 8.36
CA LEU A 133 17.68 -2.36 6.99
C LEU A 133 17.81 -0.83 6.93
N GLU A 134 17.24 -0.10 7.88
CA GLU A 134 17.40 1.35 7.98
C GLU A 134 18.87 1.73 8.19
N VAL A 135 19.56 1.06 9.12
CA VAL A 135 20.99 1.28 9.37
C VAL A 135 21.83 0.98 8.13
N ALA A 136 21.46 -0.03 7.34
CA ALA A 136 22.15 -0.37 6.10
C ALA A 136 21.94 0.68 4.99
N TYR A 137 20.78 1.34 4.96
CA TYR A 137 20.43 2.32 3.92
C TYR A 137 21.10 3.69 4.12
N PHE A 138 21.44 4.05 5.36
CA PHE A 138 22.09 5.32 5.71
C PHE A 138 23.61 5.22 5.91
N LYS A 139 24.23 4.12 5.49
CA LYS A 139 25.69 3.97 5.40
C LYS A 139 26.19 4.32 4.01
#